data_AF-A0A349XZ06-F1
#
_entry.id   AF-A0A349XZ06-F1
#
_cell.length_a   1.000
_cell.length_b   1.000
_cell.length_c   1.000
_cell.angle_alpha   90.00
_cell.angle_beta   90.00
_cell.angle_gamma   90.00
#
_symmetry.space_group_name_H-M   'P 1'
#
loop_
_entity.id
_entity.type
_entity.pdbx_description
1 polymer ?
#
loop_
_entity_poly.entity_id
_entity_poly.type
_entity_poly.pdbx_seq_one_letter_code
_entity_poly.pdbx_strand_id
1 'polypeptide(L)'
;MTSIYFSDATLKSFSAATKGGKSTIKIEIETADRYQMASILNQLDEIKAEQQAAKTPRKVPAKKTDAPLLALPAPLKQISYHGDDHE
;
A
#
# COMPACT_ATOMS: atom_id res chain seq x y z
N MET A 1 5.97 8.22 5.99
CA MET A 1 6.98 8.68 5.01
C MET A 1 8.32 8.20 5.54
N THR A 2 9.08 7.45 4.75
CA THR A 2 10.41 6.95 5.12
C THR A 2 11.49 7.84 4.55
N SER A 3 12.52 8.17 5.34
CA SER A 3 13.61 9.08 4.96
C SER A 3 14.95 8.52 5.43
N ILE A 4 16.02 8.86 4.72
CA ILE A 4 17.40 8.51 5.08
C ILE A 4 18.08 9.79 5.60
N TYR A 5 18.71 9.71 6.76
CA TYR A 5 19.39 10.82 7.42
C TYR A 5 20.89 10.57 7.52
N PHE A 6 21.67 11.57 7.12
CA PHE A 6 23.11 11.61 7.27
C PHE A 6 23.62 13.05 7.39
N SER A 7 24.69 13.26 8.19
CA SER A 7 25.34 14.56 8.38
C SER A 7 26.62 14.66 7.56
N ASP A 8 27.59 13.79 7.85
CA ASP A 8 28.94 13.85 7.28
C ASP A 8 29.10 12.93 6.07
N ALA A 9 28.05 12.83 5.26
CA ALA A 9 28.05 12.08 4.02
C ALA A 9 27.61 12.97 2.86
N THR A 10 28.17 12.73 1.68
CA THR A 10 27.96 13.57 0.50
C THR A 10 27.32 12.77 -0.63
N LEU A 11 26.39 13.40 -1.37
CA LEU A 11 25.82 12.81 -2.58
C LEU A 11 26.80 13.00 -3.73
N LYS A 12 27.39 11.90 -4.21
CA LYS A 12 28.44 11.92 -5.24
C LYS A 12 27.86 11.86 -6.65
N SER A 13 26.90 10.96 -6.86
CA SER A 13 26.23 10.81 -8.14
C SER A 13 24.79 10.37 -7.94
N PHE A 14 23.94 10.69 -8.91
CA PHE A 14 22.56 10.23 -8.95
C PHE A 14 22.13 10.00 -10.39
N SER A 15 21.28 9.00 -10.60
CA SER A 15 20.69 8.73 -11.91
C SER A 15 19.26 8.24 -11.74
N ALA A 16 18.46 8.43 -12.78
CA ALA A 16 17.11 7.92 -12.86
C ALA A 16 16.92 7.21 -14.20
N ALA A 17 16.24 6.05 -14.15
CA ALA A 17 15.87 5.29 -15.33
C ALA A 17 14.42 4.84 -15.20
N THR A 18 13.63 4.96 -16.27
CA THR A 18 12.25 4.49 -16.29
C THR A 18 12.12 3.35 -17.30
N LYS A 19 11.62 2.20 -16.85
CA LYS A 19 11.39 1.01 -17.70
C LYS A 19 10.12 0.29 -17.27
N GLY A 20 9.25 -0.04 -18.23
CA GLY A 20 8.04 -0.81 -17.98
C GLY A 20 7.11 -0.19 -16.94
N GLY A 21 6.94 1.15 -16.98
CA GLY A 21 6.08 1.88 -16.05
C GLY A 21 6.63 2.05 -14.62
N LYS A 22 7.89 1.64 -14.37
CA LYS A 22 8.56 1.85 -13.09
C LYS A 22 9.76 2.75 -13.26
N SER A 23 9.90 3.74 -12.39
CA SER A 23 11.10 4.58 -12.29
C SER A 23 12.01 4.04 -11.19
N THR A 24 13.29 3.90 -11.52
CA THR A 24 14.35 3.50 -10.60
C THR A 24 15.30 4.67 -10.44
N ILE A 25 15.57 5.05 -9.20
CA ILE A 25 16.55 6.07 -8.85
C ILE A 25 17.73 5.36 -8.21
N LYS A 26 18.95 5.66 -8.68
CA LYS A 26 20.19 5.23 -8.05
C LYS A 26 20.89 6.44 -7.47
N ILE A 27 21.38 6.31 -6.25
CA ILE A 27 22.14 7.34 -5.55
C ILE A 27 23.46 6.72 -5.08
N GLU A 28 24.55 7.46 -5.22
CA GLU A 28 25.83 7.12 -4.63
C GLU A 28 26.14 8.15 -3.54
N ILE A 29 26.23 7.67 -2.30
CA ILE A 29 26.55 8.48 -1.13
C ILE A 29 27.94 8.05 -0.65
N GLU A 30 28.82 9.02 -0.42
CA GLU A 30 30.17 8.80 0.08
C GLU A 30 30.29 9.32 1.52
N THR A 31 30.93 8.55 2.39
CA THR A 31 31.27 8.96 3.76
C THR A 31 32.59 8.35 4.19
N ALA A 32 33.36 9.10 4.98
CA ALA A 32 34.61 8.62 5.56
C ALA A 32 34.41 7.99 6.96
N ASP A 33 33.28 8.25 7.62
CA ASP A 33 32.99 7.70 8.94
C ASP A 33 32.29 6.34 8.85
N ARG A 34 32.93 5.32 9.44
CA ARG A 34 32.40 3.96 9.52
C ARG A 34 31.08 3.87 10.28
N TYR A 35 30.88 4.71 11.31
CA TYR A 35 29.66 4.68 12.10
C TYR A 35 28.50 5.31 11.35
N GLN A 36 28.77 6.43 10.66
CA GLN A 36 27.82 7.03 9.73
C GLN A 36 27.41 6.05 8.62
N MET A 37 28.36 5.33 8.04
CA MET A 37 28.07 4.28 7.05
C MET A 37 27.15 3.19 7.62
N ALA A 38 27.47 2.66 8.80
CA ALA A 38 26.65 1.64 9.46
C ALA A 38 25.22 2.15 9.77
N SER A 39 25.10 3.40 10.23
CA SER A 39 23.81 4.04 10.50
C SER A 39 22.95 4.16 9.24
N ILE A 40 23.53 4.60 8.11
CA ILE A 40 22.83 4.71 6.83
C ILE A 40 22.35 3.33 6.37
N LEU A 41 23.19 2.29 6.49
CA LEU A 41 22.83 0.93 6.10
C LEU A 41 21.68 0.38 6.95
N ASN A 42 21.71 0.59 8.26
CA ASN A 42 20.62 0.17 9.15
C ASN A 42 19.29 0.85 8.79
N GLN A 43 19.32 2.17 8.52
CA GLN A 43 18.12 2.89 8.06
C GLN A 43 17.57 2.31 6.76
N LEU A 44 18.43 1.93 5.81
CA LEU A 44 18.01 1.29 4.55
C LEU A 44 17.34 -0.07 4.77
N ASP A 45 17.88 -0.88 5.68
CA ASP A 45 17.31 -2.18 6.03
C ASP A 45 15.94 -2.03 6.72
N GLU A 46 15.79 -1.07 7.64
CA GLU A 46 14.52 -0.76 8.29
C GLU A 46 13.45 -0.32 7.28
N ILE A 47 13.79 0.60 6.38
CA ILE A 47 12.88 1.06 5.32
C ILE A 47 12.44 -0.10 4.43
N LYS A 48 13.40 -0.97 4.05
CA LYS A 48 13.12 -2.15 3.24
C LYS A 48 12.21 -3.15 3.97
N ALA A 49 12.39 -3.33 5.27
CA ALA A 49 11.55 -4.18 6.10
C ALA A 49 10.13 -3.62 6.21
N GLU A 50 9.98 -2.31 6.52
CA GLU A 50 8.68 -1.63 6.63
C GLU A 50 7.88 -1.72 5.32
N GLN A 51 8.53 -1.46 4.18
CA GLN A 51 7.88 -1.54 2.87
C GLN A 51 7.46 -2.96 2.49
N GLN A 52 8.19 -3.99 2.92
CA GLN A 52 7.79 -5.39 2.71
C GLN A 52 6.64 -5.79 3.62
N ALA A 53 6.66 -5.36 4.89
CA ALA A 53 5.58 -5.59 5.82
C ALA A 53 4.27 -4.94 5.33
N ALA A 54 4.33 -3.71 4.81
CA ALA A 54 3.18 -3.01 4.24
C ALA A 54 2.57 -3.71 3.01
N LYS A 55 3.40 -4.43 2.22
CA LYS A 55 2.94 -5.20 1.05
C LYS A 55 2.31 -6.53 1.42
N THR A 56 2.59 -7.06 2.62
CA THR A 56 2.00 -8.32 3.08
C THR A 56 0.57 -8.04 3.54
N PRO A 57 -0.47 -8.56 2.87
CA PRO A 57 -1.84 -8.32 3.29
C PRO A 57 -2.02 -8.88 4.70
N ARG A 58 -2.44 -8.01 5.64
CA ARG A 58 -2.76 -8.42 7.00
C ARG A 58 -3.90 -9.42 6.90
N LYS A 59 -3.62 -10.70 7.18
CA LYS A 59 -4.66 -11.74 7.24
C LYS A 59 -5.67 -11.30 8.29
N VAL A 60 -6.82 -10.81 7.82
CA VAL A 60 -7.93 -10.46 8.70
C VAL A 60 -8.34 -11.77 9.37
N PRO A 61 -8.33 -11.86 10.72
CA PRO A 61 -8.85 -13.06 11.36
C PRO A 61 -10.30 -13.19 10.92
N ALA A 62 -10.61 -14.31 10.24
CA ALA A 62 -11.97 -14.59 9.82
C ALA A 62 -12.86 -14.59 11.06
N LYS A 63 -13.72 -13.57 11.20
CA LYS A 63 -14.80 -13.59 12.17
C LYS A 63 -15.67 -14.78 11.81
N LYS A 64 -15.73 -15.78 12.69
CA LYS A 64 -16.72 -16.84 12.61
C LYS A 64 -18.10 -16.17 12.74
N THR A 65 -18.83 -16.10 11.65
CA THR A 65 -20.22 -15.63 11.63
C THR A 65 -21.13 -16.83 11.93
N ASP A 66 -21.42 -17.06 13.22
CA ASP A 66 -22.47 -17.98 13.67
C ASP A 66 -23.76 -17.20 14.00
N ALA A 67 -24.17 -16.29 13.11
CA ALA A 67 -25.49 -15.68 13.21
C ALA A 67 -26.23 -15.94 11.89
N PRO A 68 -27.37 -16.66 11.91
CA PRO A 68 -28.18 -16.80 10.73
C PRO A 68 -28.67 -15.39 10.36
N LEU A 69 -28.34 -14.96 9.15
CA LEU A 69 -28.84 -13.71 8.59
C LEU A 69 -30.37 -13.76 8.67
N LEU A 70 -30.97 -12.86 9.45
CA LEU A 70 -32.42 -12.65 9.42
C LEU A 70 -32.78 -12.29 7.98
N ALA A 71 -33.40 -13.24 7.28
CA ALA A 71 -33.87 -13.03 5.93
C ALA A 71 -34.87 -11.87 5.95
N LEU A 72 -34.69 -10.92 5.04
CA LEU A 72 -35.67 -9.87 4.84
C LEU A 72 -36.96 -10.52 4.32
N PRO A 73 -38.14 -10.08 4.80
CA PRO A 73 -39.41 -10.57 4.31
C PRO A 73 -39.51 -10.34 2.79
N ALA A 74 -40.13 -11.29 2.09
CA ALA A 74 -40.23 -11.25 0.63
C ALA A 74 -40.91 -9.94 0.17
N PRO A 75 -40.39 -9.30 -0.90
CA PRO A 75 -40.94 -8.05 -1.41
C PRO A 75 -42.39 -8.23 -1.88
N LEU A 76 -43.21 -7.21 -1.64
CA LEU A 76 -44.62 -7.20 -2.06
C LEU A 76 -44.70 -7.34 -3.59
N LYS A 77 -45.58 -8.24 -4.05
CA LYS A 77 -45.83 -8.44 -5.48
C LYS A 77 -46.38 -7.13 -6.07
N GLN A 78 -45.72 -6.62 -7.11
CA GLN A 78 -46.23 -5.49 -7.87
C GLN A 78 -47.58 -5.85 -8.49
N ILE A 79 -48.56 -4.97 -8.30
CA ILE A 79 -49.79 -4.96 -9.08
C ILE A 79 -49.45 -4.47 -10.49
N SER A 80 -49.85 -5.24 -11.50
CA SER A 80 -49.75 -4.85 -12.90
C SER A 80 -50.68 -3.68 -13.17
N TYR A 81 -50.12 -2.57 -13.66
CA TYR A 81 -50.89 -1.44 -14.14
C TYR A 81 -51.55 -1.84 -15.46
N HIS A 82 -52.86 -2.05 -15.46
CA HIS A 82 -53.67 -2.04 -16.67
C HIS A 82 -54.17 -0.62 -16.85
N GLY A 83 -53.55 0.11 -17.79
CA GLY A 83 -54.08 1.40 -18.21
C GLY A 83 -55.44 1.17 -18.85
N ASP A 84 -56.45 1.91 -18.39
CA ASP A 84 -57.71 2.02 -19.11
C ASP A 84 -57.43 2.80 -20.40
N ASP A 85 -57.43 2.08 -21.52
CA ASP A 85 -57.50 2.66 -22.84
C ASP A 85 -58.88 3.31 -22.99
N HIS A 86 -58.96 4.62 -22.75
CA HIS A 86 -60.11 5.43 -23.12
C HIS A 86 -59.83 6.10 -24.47
N GLU A 87 -60.62 5.66 -25.47
CA GLU A 87 -60.74 6.17 -26.84
C GLU A 87 -60.95 7.69 -26.94
#